data_AF-A0A7X1JD92-F1
#
_entry.id   AF-A0A7X1JD92-F1
#
_cell.length_a   1.000
_cell.length_b   1.000
_cell.length_c   1.000
_cell.angle_alpha   90.00
_cell.angle_beta   90.00
_cell.angle_gamma   90.00
#
_symmetry.space_group_name_H-M   'P 1'
#
loop_
_entity.id
_entity.type
_entity.pdbx_description
1 polymer ?
#
loop_
_entity_poly.entity_id
_entity_poly.type
_entity_poly.pdbx_seq_one_letter_code
_entity_poly.pdbx_strand_id
1 'polypeptide(L)'
;YTSFGSWFLWNAWFRVWSLGQILATFEINRAYATYLDRRDPAGLERLERQAPDGAIPDYAPVRRLLKNVSSLVREVQKGAVDPRDASEEILAQLRAADFVPPAFGLADPDNHWTDATTLKVLQTLQWAKKDAPDEIGELVYDGLTLFLRKRFDKEEFKVTEELKHMAAYWPVIGRVIKQRNASAS
;
A
#
# COMPACT_ATOMS: atom_id res chain seq x y z
N TYR A 1 -1.25 -18.49 -9.02
CA TYR A 1 -0.61 -19.39 -10.00
C TYR A 1 -1.12 -19.18 -11.41
N THR A 2 -2.43 -19.20 -11.68
CA THR A 2 -2.99 -18.93 -13.02
C THR A 2 -2.43 -17.65 -13.66
N SER A 3 -2.30 -16.58 -12.88
CA SER A 3 -1.74 -15.31 -13.33
C SER A 3 -0.31 -15.40 -13.88
N PHE A 4 0.49 -16.38 -13.48
CA PHE A 4 1.84 -16.56 -14.02
C PHE A 4 1.86 -16.97 -15.50
N GLY A 5 0.74 -17.44 -16.05
CA GLY A 5 0.61 -17.80 -17.47
C GLY A 5 0.49 -16.59 -18.42
N SER A 6 0.32 -15.37 -17.89
CA SER A 6 0.21 -14.15 -18.70
C SER A 6 0.81 -12.97 -17.96
N TRP A 7 1.70 -12.22 -18.62
CA TRP A 7 2.27 -11.00 -18.04
C TRP A 7 1.18 -9.98 -17.67
N PHE A 8 0.18 -9.79 -18.53
CA PHE A 8 -0.90 -8.83 -18.30
C PHE A 8 -1.69 -9.20 -17.03
N LEU A 9 -2.06 -10.48 -16.91
CA LEU A 9 -2.81 -10.96 -15.75
C LEU A 9 -1.95 -10.93 -14.48
N TRP A 10 -0.67 -11.29 -14.56
CA TRP A 10 0.25 -11.15 -13.42
C TRP A 10 0.38 -9.71 -12.95
N ASN A 11 0.58 -8.77 -13.87
CA ASN A 11 0.77 -7.35 -13.55
C ASN A 11 -0.45 -6.77 -12.81
N ALA A 12 -1.65 -7.07 -13.30
CA ALA A 12 -2.91 -6.64 -12.69
C ALA A 12 -3.21 -7.37 -11.37
N TRP A 13 -3.04 -8.70 -11.35
CA TRP A 13 -3.15 -9.52 -10.13
C TRP A 13 -2.27 -8.89 -9.06
N PHE A 14 -0.96 -8.69 -9.33
CA PHE A 14 0.06 -8.28 -8.34
C PHE A 14 -0.36 -7.04 -7.56
N ARG A 15 -0.90 -6.03 -8.25
CA ARG A 15 -1.39 -4.78 -7.65
C ARG A 15 -2.47 -5.00 -6.60
N VAL A 16 -3.39 -5.93 -6.86
CA VAL A 16 -4.48 -6.26 -5.92
C VAL A 16 -3.94 -6.93 -4.66
N TRP A 17 -2.89 -7.76 -4.76
CA TRP A 17 -2.25 -8.33 -3.56
C TRP A 17 -1.43 -7.31 -2.82
N SER A 18 -0.68 -6.48 -3.53
CA SER A 18 0.04 -5.38 -2.90
C SER A 18 -0.92 -4.49 -2.13
N LEU A 19 -2.08 -4.15 -2.69
CA LEU A 19 -3.14 -3.44 -1.97
C LEU A 19 -3.59 -4.21 -0.72
N GLY A 20 -3.87 -5.51 -0.83
CA GLY A 20 -4.25 -6.35 0.30
C GLY A 20 -3.18 -6.35 1.41
N GLN A 21 -1.91 -6.49 1.04
CA GLN A 21 -0.79 -6.44 2.00
C GLN A 21 -0.68 -5.07 2.68
N ILE A 22 -0.84 -3.98 1.92
CA ILE A 22 -0.80 -2.61 2.46
C ILE A 22 -1.93 -2.40 3.48
N LEU A 23 -3.16 -2.78 3.14
CA LEU A 23 -4.31 -2.62 4.02
C LEU A 23 -4.20 -3.51 5.27
N ALA A 24 -3.77 -4.75 5.12
CA ALA A 24 -3.51 -5.64 6.26
C ALA A 24 -2.41 -5.09 7.18
N THR A 25 -1.35 -4.50 6.59
CA THR A 25 -0.29 -3.84 7.37
C THR A 25 -0.85 -2.69 8.20
N PHE A 26 -1.75 -1.87 7.63
CA PHE A 26 -2.39 -0.79 8.38
C PHE A 26 -3.30 -1.31 9.49
N GLU A 27 -4.04 -2.40 9.26
CA GLU A 27 -4.91 -3.00 10.28
C GLU A 27 -4.09 -3.50 11.48
N ILE A 28 -2.99 -4.20 11.21
CA ILE A 28 -2.06 -4.69 12.22
C ILE A 28 -1.41 -3.51 12.97
N ASN A 29 -0.93 -2.50 12.26
CA ASN A 29 -0.30 -1.33 12.88
C ASN A 29 -1.28 -0.55 13.77
N ARG A 30 -2.54 -0.39 13.34
CA ARG A 30 -3.58 0.27 14.14
C ARG A 30 -3.87 -0.50 15.42
N ALA A 31 -4.04 -1.82 15.33
CA ALA A 31 -4.26 -2.68 16.49
C ALA A 31 -3.07 -2.61 17.46
N TYR A 32 -1.84 -2.67 16.92
CA TYR A 32 -0.63 -2.56 17.72
C TYR A 32 -0.47 -1.18 18.37
N ALA A 33 -0.76 -0.09 17.66
CA ALA A 33 -0.75 1.27 18.21
C ALA A 33 -1.73 1.39 19.38
N THR A 34 -2.95 0.90 19.20
CA THR A 34 -3.99 0.90 20.24
C THR A 34 -3.54 0.13 21.47
N TYR A 35 -2.92 -1.04 21.27
CA TYR A 35 -2.35 -1.83 22.36
C TYR A 35 -1.21 -1.10 23.07
N LEU A 36 -0.29 -0.46 22.34
CA LEU A 36 0.81 0.29 22.95
C LEU A 36 0.31 1.46 23.81
N ASP A 37 -0.71 2.17 23.34
CA ASP A 37 -1.27 3.34 24.01
C ASP A 37 -2.11 2.95 25.24
N ARG A 38 -2.93 1.89 25.16
CA ARG A 38 -3.86 1.49 26.23
C ARG A 38 -3.39 0.34 27.10
N ARG A 39 -2.41 -0.44 26.63
CA ARG A 39 -1.97 -1.72 27.20
C ARG A 39 -3.10 -2.73 27.42
N ASP A 40 -4.14 -2.60 26.60
CA ASP A 40 -5.35 -3.43 26.65
C ASP A 40 -5.34 -4.45 25.50
N PRO A 41 -5.21 -5.76 25.80
CA PRO A 41 -5.20 -6.80 24.77
C PRO A 41 -6.55 -6.96 24.05
N ALA A 42 -7.66 -6.41 24.57
CA ALA A 42 -8.95 -6.43 23.88
C ALA A 42 -8.88 -5.75 22.50
N GLY A 43 -7.96 -4.78 22.32
CA GLY A 43 -7.69 -4.16 21.02
C GLY A 43 -7.16 -5.14 19.95
N LEU A 44 -6.60 -6.28 20.35
CA LEU A 44 -6.06 -7.31 19.46
C LEU A 44 -7.10 -8.35 19.05
N GLU A 45 -8.19 -8.53 19.81
CA GLU A 45 -9.26 -9.49 19.49
C GLU A 45 -9.89 -9.22 18.11
N ARG A 46 -9.86 -7.97 17.66
CA ARG A 46 -10.33 -7.60 16.31
C ARG A 46 -9.54 -8.33 15.23
N LEU A 47 -8.22 -8.43 15.36
CA LEU A 47 -7.37 -9.16 14.42
C LEU A 47 -7.68 -10.66 14.44
N GLU A 48 -7.96 -11.23 15.61
CA GLU A 48 -8.35 -12.64 15.73
C GLU A 48 -9.66 -12.91 14.99
N ARG A 49 -10.66 -12.03 15.13
CA ARG A 49 -11.93 -12.14 14.40
C ARG A 49 -11.75 -12.01 12.88
N GLN A 50 -10.79 -11.21 12.43
CA GLN A 50 -10.47 -11.02 11.01
C GLN A 50 -9.50 -12.07 10.44
N ALA A 51 -8.93 -12.94 11.28
CA ALA A 51 -7.92 -13.92 10.86
C ALA A 51 -8.36 -14.80 9.66
N PRO A 52 -9.62 -15.26 9.54
CA PRO A 52 -10.08 -15.99 8.35
C PRO A 52 -9.91 -15.23 7.03
N ASP A 53 -9.81 -13.90 7.10
CA ASP A 53 -9.64 -12.99 5.96
C ASP A 53 -8.20 -12.44 5.84
N GLY A 54 -7.24 -12.95 6.61
CA GLY A 54 -5.83 -12.57 6.49
C GLY A 54 -5.52 -11.11 6.90
N ALA A 55 -6.24 -10.59 7.90
CA ALA A 55 -6.15 -9.21 8.41
C ALA A 55 -6.55 -8.12 7.40
N ILE A 56 -7.20 -8.48 6.29
CA ILE A 56 -7.85 -7.52 5.40
C ILE A 56 -8.95 -6.79 6.20
N PRO A 57 -9.03 -5.45 6.11
CA PRO A 57 -10.03 -4.70 6.86
C PRO A 57 -11.44 -5.15 6.48
N ASP A 58 -12.35 -5.06 7.44
CA ASP A 58 -13.76 -5.39 7.24
C ASP A 58 -14.50 -4.28 6.48
N TYR A 59 -14.02 -3.97 5.29
CA TYR A 59 -14.54 -2.94 4.42
C TYR A 59 -15.14 -3.58 3.17
N ALA A 60 -16.46 -3.46 3.01
CA ALA A 60 -17.19 -4.21 1.99
C ALA A 60 -16.70 -3.94 0.55
N PRO A 61 -16.35 -2.71 0.12
CA PRO A 61 -15.76 -2.47 -1.19
C PRO A 61 -14.46 -3.23 -1.45
N VAL A 62 -13.54 -3.28 -0.48
CA VAL A 62 -12.28 -4.05 -0.59
C VAL A 62 -12.59 -5.54 -0.74
N ARG A 63 -13.50 -6.08 0.09
CA ARG A 63 -13.91 -7.50 0.01
C ARG A 63 -14.53 -7.83 -1.34
N ARG A 64 -15.34 -6.94 -1.91
CA ARG A 64 -15.93 -7.10 -3.25
C ARG A 64 -14.87 -7.12 -4.35
N LEU A 65 -13.92 -6.18 -4.31
CA LEU A 65 -12.79 -6.18 -5.25
C LEU A 65 -12.04 -7.52 -5.22
N LEU A 66 -11.62 -7.96 -4.03
CA LEU A 66 -10.87 -9.21 -3.87
C LEU A 66 -11.66 -10.43 -4.38
N LYS A 67 -12.96 -10.49 -4.08
CA LYS A 67 -13.85 -11.55 -4.58
C LYS A 67 -13.95 -11.53 -6.09
N ASN A 68 -14.20 -10.37 -6.70
CA ASN A 68 -14.33 -10.22 -8.15
C ASN A 68 -13.05 -10.63 -8.88
N VAL A 69 -11.89 -10.16 -8.41
CA VAL A 69 -10.59 -10.53 -8.96
C VAL A 69 -10.35 -12.04 -8.85
N SER A 70 -10.70 -12.64 -7.71
CA SER A 70 -10.63 -14.11 -7.54
C SER A 70 -11.51 -14.84 -8.55
N SER A 71 -12.73 -14.36 -8.80
CA SER A 71 -13.63 -14.93 -9.81
C SER A 71 -13.07 -14.80 -11.22
N LEU A 72 -12.57 -13.62 -11.62
CA LEU A 72 -11.97 -13.39 -12.94
C LEU A 72 -10.78 -14.33 -13.19
N VAL A 73 -9.88 -14.47 -12.21
CA VAL A 73 -8.73 -15.38 -12.32
C VAL A 73 -9.16 -16.84 -12.46
N ARG A 74 -10.27 -17.25 -11.83
CA ARG A 74 -10.84 -18.60 -11.99
C ARG A 74 -11.47 -18.80 -13.36
N GLU A 75 -12.11 -17.79 -13.93
CA GLU A 75 -12.67 -17.88 -15.29
C GLU A 75 -11.57 -17.95 -16.35
N VAL A 76 -10.47 -17.20 -16.19
CA VAL A 76 -9.26 -17.39 -17.02
C VAL A 76 -8.70 -18.79 -16.86
N GLN A 77 -8.64 -19.33 -15.64
CA GLN A 77 -8.15 -20.70 -15.40
C GLN A 77 -8.97 -21.76 -16.14
N LYS A 78 -10.27 -21.53 -16.31
CA LYS A 78 -11.18 -22.41 -17.07
C LYS A 78 -11.12 -22.16 -18.58
N GLY A 79 -10.38 -21.16 -19.04
CA GLY A 79 -10.35 -20.72 -20.44
C GLY A 79 -11.62 -20.00 -20.90
N ALA A 80 -12.46 -19.53 -19.98
CA ALA A 80 -13.72 -18.86 -20.28
C ALA A 80 -13.55 -17.36 -20.60
N VAL A 81 -12.44 -16.75 -20.15
CA VAL A 81 -12.12 -15.34 -20.35
C VAL A 81 -10.65 -15.23 -20.78
N ASP A 82 -10.35 -14.33 -21.71
CA ASP A 82 -8.97 -14.05 -22.12
C ASP A 82 -8.20 -13.37 -20.96
N PRO A 83 -6.95 -13.77 -20.67
CA PRO A 83 -6.18 -13.19 -19.57
C PRO A 83 -5.93 -11.67 -19.73
N ARG A 84 -5.90 -11.14 -20.95
CA ARG A 84 -5.75 -9.71 -21.21
C ARG A 84 -7.02 -8.95 -20.85
N ASP A 85 -8.17 -9.43 -21.31
CA ASP A 85 -9.47 -8.82 -20.99
C ASP A 85 -9.72 -8.82 -19.48
N ALA A 86 -9.42 -9.94 -18.82
CA ALA A 86 -9.48 -10.03 -17.35
C ALA A 86 -8.55 -9.02 -16.67
N SER A 87 -7.35 -8.79 -17.21
CA SER A 87 -6.41 -7.81 -16.65
C SER A 87 -6.90 -6.37 -16.77
N GLU A 88 -7.53 -6.02 -17.90
CA GLU A 88 -8.07 -4.69 -18.15
C GLU A 88 -9.23 -4.39 -17.20
N GLU A 89 -10.10 -5.37 -16.97
CA GLU A 89 -11.19 -5.30 -16.01
C GLU A 89 -10.68 -5.10 -14.58
N ILE A 90 -9.66 -5.87 -14.15
CA ILE A 90 -9.04 -5.72 -12.83
C ILE A 90 -8.47 -4.29 -12.66
N LEU A 91 -7.76 -3.78 -13.67
CA LEU A 91 -7.20 -2.42 -13.64
C LEU A 91 -8.28 -1.35 -13.64
N ALA A 92 -9.40 -1.56 -14.35
CA ALA A 92 -10.56 -0.68 -14.31
C ALA A 92 -11.15 -0.60 -12.90
N GLN A 93 -11.32 -1.74 -12.22
CA GLN A 93 -11.79 -1.78 -10.83
C GLN A 93 -10.82 -1.07 -9.87
N LEU A 94 -9.51 -1.23 -10.05
CA LEU A 94 -8.50 -0.50 -9.25
C LEU A 94 -8.56 1.01 -9.48
N ARG A 95 -8.75 1.47 -10.73
CA ARG A 95 -8.89 2.91 -11.04
C ARG A 95 -10.17 3.52 -10.48
N ALA A 96 -11.24 2.75 -10.40
CA ALA A 96 -12.52 3.19 -9.86
C ALA A 96 -12.58 3.15 -8.32
N ALA A 97 -11.64 2.47 -7.67
CA ALA A 97 -11.63 2.32 -6.22
C ALA A 97 -11.10 3.58 -5.51
N ASP A 98 -11.97 4.22 -4.73
CA ASP A 98 -11.68 5.38 -3.89
C ASP A 98 -10.88 5.04 -2.62
N PHE A 99 -10.68 3.76 -2.32
CA PHE A 99 -9.95 3.25 -1.17
C PHE A 99 -8.50 2.86 -1.46
N VAL A 100 -8.01 3.10 -2.68
CA VAL A 100 -6.61 2.84 -3.09
C VAL A 100 -5.79 4.11 -2.90
N PRO A 101 -4.77 4.12 -2.02
CA PRO A 101 -3.95 5.32 -1.83
C PRO A 101 -3.21 5.70 -3.13
N PRO A 102 -3.46 6.89 -3.71
CA PRO A 102 -2.92 7.25 -5.02
C PRO A 102 -1.38 7.27 -5.07
N ALA A 103 -0.73 7.59 -3.95
CA ALA A 103 0.72 7.69 -3.86
C ALA A 103 1.45 6.35 -4.14
N PHE A 104 0.76 5.22 -4.00
CA PHE A 104 1.31 3.91 -4.34
C PHE A 104 1.24 3.59 -5.84
N GLY A 105 0.43 4.32 -6.61
CA GLY A 105 0.34 4.15 -8.06
C GLY A 105 -0.10 2.75 -8.50
N LEU A 106 -0.88 2.04 -7.66
CA LEU A 106 -1.31 0.66 -7.94
C LEU A 106 -2.31 0.56 -9.09
N ALA A 107 -3.00 1.65 -9.44
CA ALA A 107 -3.94 1.69 -10.56
C ALA A 107 -3.25 1.98 -11.91
N ASP A 108 -1.96 2.29 -11.90
CA ASP A 108 -1.15 2.54 -13.10
C ASP A 108 -0.41 1.25 -13.50
N PRO A 109 -0.71 0.64 -14.67
CA PRO A 109 -0.04 -0.57 -15.12
C PRO A 109 1.44 -0.36 -15.50
N ASP A 110 1.85 0.86 -15.83
CA ASP A 110 3.22 1.19 -16.25
C ASP A 110 4.12 1.53 -15.05
N ASN A 111 3.51 1.78 -13.88
CA ASN A 111 4.25 1.93 -12.64
C ASN A 111 4.76 0.58 -12.12
N HIS A 112 6.00 0.24 -12.46
CA HIS A 112 6.62 -1.03 -12.05
C HIS A 112 7.27 -0.98 -10.66
N TRP A 113 7.34 0.19 -10.01
CA TRP A 113 8.07 0.39 -8.76
C TRP A 113 7.25 1.17 -7.75
N THR A 114 6.80 0.49 -6.69
CA THR A 114 6.14 1.14 -5.55
C THR A 114 7.13 1.26 -4.41
N ASP A 115 7.52 2.49 -4.07
CA ASP A 115 8.31 2.80 -2.89
C ASP A 115 7.47 3.56 -1.85
N ALA A 116 7.90 3.46 -0.59
CA ALA A 116 7.28 4.16 0.54
C ALA A 116 8.19 5.29 1.02
N THR A 117 8.54 6.20 0.11
CA THR A 117 9.31 7.40 0.48
C THR A 117 8.53 8.27 1.47
N THR A 118 9.23 9.04 2.30
CA THR A 118 8.61 9.95 3.28
C THR A 118 7.61 10.90 2.62
N LEU A 119 7.90 11.39 1.41
CA LEU A 119 6.98 12.23 0.65
C LEU A 119 5.67 11.50 0.31
N LYS A 120 5.76 10.27 -0.22
CA LYS A 120 4.58 9.46 -0.53
C LYS A 120 3.77 9.11 0.71
N VAL A 121 4.44 8.84 1.82
CA VAL A 121 3.79 8.63 3.13
C VAL A 121 2.98 9.86 3.55
N LEU A 122 3.54 11.07 3.45
CA LEU A 122 2.82 12.31 3.77
C LEU A 122 1.64 12.55 2.82
N GLN A 123 1.82 12.26 1.52
CA GLN A 123 0.74 12.34 0.54
C GLN A 123 -0.40 11.36 0.88
N THR A 124 -0.06 10.12 1.27
CA THR A 124 -1.04 9.12 1.72
C THR A 124 -1.79 9.58 2.95
N LEU A 125 -1.12 10.18 3.95
CA LEU A 125 -1.81 10.73 5.12
C LEU A 125 -2.74 11.89 4.78
N GLN A 126 -2.33 12.78 3.87
CA GLN A 126 -3.17 13.88 3.43
C GLN A 126 -4.42 13.37 2.72
N TRP A 127 -4.26 12.41 1.82
CA TRP A 127 -5.36 11.75 1.12
C TRP A 127 -6.30 11.06 2.12
N ALA A 128 -5.76 10.29 3.07
CA ALA A 128 -6.53 9.59 4.09
C ALA A 128 -7.43 10.53 4.90
N LYS A 129 -6.99 11.77 5.13
CA LYS A 129 -7.74 12.78 5.88
C LYS A 129 -8.79 13.53 5.06
N LYS A 130 -8.61 13.64 3.74
CA LYS A 130 -9.39 14.58 2.89
C LYS A 130 -10.28 13.90 1.86
N ASP A 131 -9.82 12.79 1.31
CA ASP A 131 -10.36 12.24 0.07
C ASP A 131 -10.75 10.76 0.21
N ALA A 132 -10.14 10.03 1.14
CA ALA A 132 -10.46 8.62 1.38
C ALA A 132 -11.85 8.45 2.03
N PRO A 133 -12.54 7.32 1.80
CA PRO A 133 -13.71 6.95 2.60
C PRO A 133 -13.36 6.90 4.08
N ASP A 134 -14.24 7.39 4.96
CA ASP A 134 -13.96 7.59 6.39
C ASP A 134 -13.30 6.37 7.06
N GLU A 135 -13.88 5.18 6.86
CA GLU A 135 -13.38 3.92 7.46
C GLU A 135 -11.96 3.56 7.00
N ILE A 136 -11.61 3.89 5.75
CA ILE A 136 -10.29 3.68 5.18
C ILE A 136 -9.34 4.80 5.59
N GLY A 137 -9.82 6.04 5.62
CA GLY A 137 -9.08 7.20 6.08
C GLY A 137 -8.57 7.03 7.51
N GLU A 138 -9.45 6.63 8.42
CA GLU A 138 -9.11 6.32 9.81
C GLU A 138 -8.08 5.18 9.91
N LEU A 139 -8.33 4.06 9.22
CA LEU A 139 -7.42 2.92 9.18
C LEU A 139 -6.01 3.34 8.74
N VAL A 140 -5.93 4.04 7.62
CA VAL A 140 -4.67 4.46 7.02
C VAL A 140 -3.97 5.46 7.93
N TYR A 141 -4.70 6.44 8.46
CA TYR A 141 -4.13 7.46 9.35
C TYR A 141 -3.55 6.85 10.62
N ASP A 142 -4.33 6.00 11.31
CA ASP A 142 -3.88 5.34 12.54
C ASP A 142 -2.72 4.36 12.27
N GLY A 143 -2.84 3.55 11.21
CA GLY A 143 -1.84 2.57 10.82
C GLY A 143 -0.50 3.18 10.39
N LEU A 144 -0.52 4.33 9.69
CA LEU A 144 0.70 5.03 9.28
C LEU A 144 1.29 5.92 10.37
N THR A 145 0.50 6.46 11.29
CA THR A 145 1.03 7.35 12.34
C THR A 145 2.00 6.62 13.25
N LEU A 146 1.70 5.36 13.60
CA LEU A 146 2.65 4.53 14.34
C LEU A 146 3.93 4.25 13.54
N PHE A 147 3.78 3.89 12.25
CA PHE A 147 4.91 3.65 11.36
C PHE A 147 5.83 4.88 11.30
N LEU A 148 5.28 6.08 11.17
CA LEU A 148 6.05 7.32 11.19
C LEU A 148 6.74 7.57 12.54
N ARG A 149 6.02 7.36 13.65
CA ARG A 149 6.60 7.51 14.99
C ARG A 149 7.81 6.60 15.16
N LYS A 150 7.74 5.37 14.66
CA LYS A 150 8.84 4.39 14.67
C LYS A 150 9.96 4.71 13.67
N ARG A 151 9.61 5.15 12.47
CA ARG A 151 10.57 5.51 11.42
C ARG A 151 11.48 6.68 11.81
N PHE A 152 10.97 7.59 12.62
CA PHE A 152 11.74 8.70 13.18
C PHE A 152 12.27 8.44 14.60
N ASP A 153 12.09 7.22 15.12
CA ASP A 153 12.68 6.80 16.38
C ASP A 153 14.20 6.62 16.21
N LYS A 154 14.98 7.34 17.02
CA LYS A 154 16.43 7.48 16.85
C LYS A 154 17.19 6.18 17.18
N GLU A 155 16.54 5.25 17.87
CA GLU A 155 17.15 3.98 18.28
C GLU A 155 17.12 2.91 17.19
N GLU A 156 16.21 3.02 16.21
CA GLU A 156 15.96 1.97 15.20
C GLU A 156 16.38 2.38 13.77
N PHE A 157 16.35 3.68 13.42
CA PHE A 157 16.73 4.17 12.09
C PHE A 157 17.64 5.42 12.13
N LYS A 158 18.65 5.47 11.26
CA LYS A 158 19.52 6.65 11.09
C LYS A 158 18.73 7.77 10.39
N VAL A 159 18.08 8.63 11.17
CA VAL A 159 17.33 9.84 10.71
C VAL A 159 18.14 10.70 9.72
N THR A 160 19.47 10.68 9.81
CA THR A 160 20.38 11.36 8.88
C THR A 160 20.33 10.83 7.44
N GLU A 161 20.10 9.53 7.23
CA GLU A 161 19.94 8.96 5.89
C GLU A 161 18.57 9.32 5.29
N GLU A 162 17.52 9.39 6.10
CA GLU A 162 16.19 9.83 5.63
C GLU A 162 16.19 11.29 5.16
N LEU A 163 16.83 12.18 5.93
CA LEU A 163 16.99 13.58 5.56
C LEU A 163 17.78 13.75 4.25
N LYS A 164 18.80 12.92 4.03
CA LYS A 164 19.54 12.89 2.75
C LYS A 164 18.65 12.43 1.59
N HIS A 165 17.85 11.38 1.78
CA HIS A 165 16.90 10.92 0.76
C HIS A 165 15.86 11.99 0.43
N MET A 166 15.31 12.69 1.42
CA MET A 166 14.38 13.81 1.21
C MET A 166 15.05 14.97 0.47
N ALA A 167 16.28 15.32 0.83
CA ALA A 167 17.04 16.38 0.17
C ALA A 167 17.47 16.03 -1.26
N ALA A 168 17.68 14.74 -1.56
CA ALA A 168 18.05 14.26 -2.90
C ALA A 168 16.92 14.47 -3.94
N TYR A 169 15.66 14.44 -3.51
CA TYR A 169 14.50 14.75 -4.35
C TYR A 169 14.25 16.26 -4.51
N TRP A 170 15.00 17.13 -3.83
CA TRP A 170 14.90 18.58 -3.98
C TRP A 170 15.80 19.05 -5.16
N PRO A 171 15.25 19.64 -6.25
CA PRO A 171 15.99 19.85 -7.51
C PRO A 171 17.27 20.68 -7.41
N VAL A 172 17.35 21.53 -6.37
CA VAL A 172 18.48 22.45 -6.15
C VAL A 172 19.60 21.75 -5.36
N ILE A 173 19.27 20.91 -4.38
CA ILE A 173 20.26 20.24 -3.51
C ILE A 173 20.80 18.95 -4.16
N GLY A 174 19.95 18.22 -4.90
CA GLY A 174 20.36 17.01 -5.61
C GLY A 174 21.51 17.24 -6.62
N ARG A 175 21.59 18.44 -7.21
CA ARG A 175 22.70 18.83 -8.11
C ARG A 175 24.02 19.06 -7.37
N VAL A 176 23.97 19.64 -6.18
CA VAL A 176 25.14 19.95 -5.34
C VAL A 176 25.76 18.68 -4.75
N ILE A 177 24.93 17.70 -4.37
CA ILE A 177 25.41 16.40 -3.85
C ILE A 177 26.03 15.57 -4.99
N LYS A 178 25.44 15.58 -6.19
CA LYS A 178 26.00 14.87 -7.37
C LYS A 178 27.36 15.43 -7.80
N GLN A 179 27.59 16.74 -7.67
CA GLN A 179 28.86 17.37 -8.01
C GLN A 179 29.98 17.07 -7.00
N ARG A 180 29.67 16.91 -5.71
CA ARG A 180 30.68 16.60 -4.67
C ARG A 180 31.27 15.20 -4.77
N ASN A 181 30.51 14.22 -5.25
CA ASN A 181 31.01 12.85 -5.41
C ASN A 181 31.82 12.63 -6.69
N ALA A 182 31.70 13.52 -7.69
CA ALA A 182 32.50 13.46 -8.91
C ALA A 182 33.89 14.09 -8.78
N SER A 183 34.15 14.84 -7.70
CA SER A 183 35.43 15.49 -7.40
C SER A 183 36.32 14.70 -6.42
N ALA A 184 35.90 13.50 -6.02
CA ALA A 184 36.61 12.64 -5.04
C ALA A 184 37.09 11.30 -5.64
N SER A 185 37.09 11.19 -6.97
CA SER A 185 37.60 10.04 -7.74
C SER A 185 38.65 10.49 -8.74
#